data_AF-X1RQM9-F1
#
_entry.id   AF-X1RQM9-F1
#
_cell.length_a   1.000
_cell.length_b   1.000
_cell.length_c   1.000
_cell.angle_alpha   90.00
_cell.angle_beta   90.00
_cell.angle_gamma   90.00
#
_symmetry.space_group_name_H-M   'P 1'
#
loop_
_entity.id
_entity.type
_entity.pdbx_description
1 polymer ?
#
loop_
_entity_poly.entity_id
_entity_poly.type
_entity_poly.pdbx_seq_one_letter_code
_entity_poly.pdbx_strand_id
1 'polypeptide(L)' 'TPHKAAWVLQYTGADGLMIGRAAQGNPWIFREIRHFLDTGEILPAPGPLEVHEVMERHFKILQFQFTFFVVRSVLFS' A
#
# COMPACT_ATOMS: atom_id res chain seq x y z
N THR A 1 -0.01 3.86 12.16
CA THR A 1 1.04 3.03 12.78
C THR A 1 0.43 1.71 13.21
N PRO A 2 1.22 0.64 13.31
CA PRO A 2 0.74 -0.68 13.72
C PRO A 2 0.06 -0.67 15.10
N HIS A 3 0.67 -0.04 16.10
CA HIS A 3 0.08 0.13 17.44
C HIS A 3 -1.31 0.78 17.41
N LYS A 4 -1.49 1.84 16.63
CA LYS A 4 -2.78 2.52 16.53
C LYS A 4 -3.83 1.66 15.84
N ALA A 5 -3.43 0.87 14.84
CA ALA A 5 -4.32 -0.07 14.16
C ALA A 5 -4.83 -1.14 15.14
N ALA A 6 -3.93 -1.76 15.92
CA ALA A 6 -4.28 -2.73 16.94
C ALA A 6 -5.20 -2.13 18.03
N TRP A 7 -4.88 -0.93 18.50
CA TRP A 7 -5.72 -0.23 19.49
C TRP A 7 -7.13 0.05 18.96
N VAL A 8 -7.27 0.54 17.72
CA VAL A 8 -8.59 0.81 17.13
C VAL A 8 -9.40 -0.47 17.00
N LEU A 9 -8.79 -1.57 16.54
CA LEU A 9 -9.47 -2.86 16.41
C LEU A 9 -9.93 -3.38 17.77
N GLN A 10 -9.07 -3.34 18.80
CA GLN A 10 -9.45 -3.73 20.16
C GLN A 10 -10.55 -2.84 20.76
N TYR A 11 -10.44 -1.53 20.56
CA TYR A 11 -11.39 -0.57 21.11
C TYR A 11 -12.78 -0.67 20.46
N THR A 12 -12.82 -0.90 19.15
CA THR A 12 -14.08 -0.93 18.38
C THR A 12 -14.69 -2.33 18.26
N GLY A 13 -13.89 -3.39 18.43
CA GLY A 13 -14.32 -4.77 18.15
C GLY A 13 -14.64 -5.02 16.67
N ALA A 14 -14.18 -4.16 15.76
CA ALA A 14 -14.45 -4.29 14.34
C ALA A 14 -13.66 -5.44 13.71
N ASP A 15 -14.24 -6.11 12.71
CA ASP A 15 -13.59 -7.18 11.95
C ASP A 15 -12.48 -6.69 11.01
N GLY A 16 -12.36 -5.38 10.80
CA GLY A 16 -11.41 -4.81 9.85
C GLY A 16 -11.16 -3.32 10.03
N LEU A 17 -10.12 -2.85 9.34
CA LEU A 17 -9.66 -1.47 9.39
C LEU A 17 -9.40 -0.93 7.97
N MET A 18 -9.94 0.24 7.67
CA MET A 18 -9.67 0.94 6.40
C MET A 18 -8.55 1.97 6.60
N ILE A 19 -7.50 1.90 5.76
CA ILE A 19 -6.37 2.82 5.76
C ILE A 19 -6.40 3.66 4.48
N GLY A 20 -6.59 4.96 4.62
CA GLY A 20 -6.55 5.92 3.51
C GLY A 20 -5.21 6.66 3.43
N ARG A 21 -5.19 7.90 3.91
CA ARG A 21 -4.04 8.83 3.80
C ARG A 21 -2.69 8.24 4.25
N ALA A 22 -2.67 7.37 5.24
CA ALA A 22 -1.42 6.79 5.73
C ALA A 22 -0.74 5.84 4.73
N ALA A 23 -1.47 5.33 3.73
CA ALA A 23 -0.90 4.50 2.67
C ALA A 23 -0.21 5.32 1.56
N GLN A 24 -0.45 6.64 1.48
CA GLN A 24 0.18 7.50 0.49
C GLN A 24 1.66 7.69 0.85
N GLY A 25 2.57 7.34 -0.07
CA GLY A 25 4.02 7.38 0.17
C GLY A 25 4.54 6.27 1.09
N ASN A 26 3.64 5.47 1.68
CA ASN A 26 3.96 4.31 2.50
C ASN A 26 3.05 3.12 2.12
N PRO A 27 3.25 2.51 0.94
CA PRO A 27 2.46 1.36 0.51
C PRO A 27 2.71 0.10 1.37
N TRP A 28 3.80 0.04 2.13
CA TRP A 28 4.14 -1.11 2.98
C TRP A 28 3.44 -1.12 4.34
N ILE A 29 2.73 -0.04 4.72
CA ILE A 29 1.98 0.08 5.98
C ILE A 29 1.02 -1.10 6.25
N PHE A 30 0.44 -1.68 5.19
CA PHE A 30 -0.45 -2.83 5.31
C PHE A 30 0.28 -4.07 5.83
N ARG A 31 1.49 -4.30 5.33
CA ARG A 31 2.36 -5.40 5.78
C ARG A 31 2.81 -5.16 7.22
N GLU A 32 3.16 -3.92 7.57
CA GLU A 32 3.60 -3.57 8.92
C GLU A 32 2.49 -3.82 9.94
N ILE A 33 1.26 -3.38 9.61
CA ILE A 33 0.08 -3.61 10.45
C ILE A 33 -0.19 -5.10 10.59
N ARG A 34 -0.21 -5.84 9.46
CA ARG A 34 -0.47 -7.28 9.49
C ARG A 34 0.57 -8.03 10.33
N HIS A 35 1.85 -7.78 10.09
CA HIS A 35 2.92 -8.41 10.86
C HIS A 35 2.77 -8.13 12.36
N PHE A 36 2.53 -6.88 12.75
CA PHE A 36 2.33 -6.53 14.15
C PHE A 36 1.10 -7.19 14.78
N LEU A 37 0.00 -7.34 14.03
CA LEU A 37 -1.19 -8.04 14.52
C LEU A 37 -0.95 -9.54 14.68
N ASP A 38 -0.12 -10.14 13.83
CA ASP A 38 0.18 -11.57 13.83
C ASP A 38 1.25 -11.94 14.89
N THR A 39 2.28 -11.11 15.07
CA THR A 39 3.46 -11.43 15.89
C THR A 39 3.61 -10.58 17.15
N GLY A 40 2.98 -9.40 17.20
CA GLY A 40 3.24 -8.38 18.21
C GLY A 40 4.54 -7.59 18.01
N GLU A 41 5.32 -7.89 16.97
CA GLU A 41 6.61 -7.23 16.69
C GLU A 41 6.48 -6.17 15.60
N ILE A 42 7.36 -5.18 15.63
CA ILE A 42 7.41 -4.13 14.60
C ILE A 42 8.34 -4.58 13.49
N LEU A 43 7.75 -4.74 12.30
CA LEU A 43 8.53 -5.02 11.11
C LEU A 43 9.36 -3.79 10.72
N PRO A 44 10.66 -3.94 10.41
CA PRO A 44 11.46 -2.84 9.88
C PRO A 44 10.92 -2.36 8.53
N ALA A 45 11.17 -1.09 8.24
CA ALA A 45 10.87 -0.51 6.94
C ALA A 45 11.63 -1.25 5.82
N PRO A 46 11.07 -1.31 4.59
CA PRO A 46 11.76 -1.89 3.44
C PRO A 46 13.13 -1.26 3.24
N GLY A 47 14.08 -2.10 2.80
CA GLY A 47 15.38 -1.61 2.35
C GLY A 47 15.26 -0.77 1.07
N PRO A 48 16.27 0.05 0.74
CA PRO A 48 16.24 0.93 -0.43
C PRO A 48 15.97 0.22 -1.76
N LEU A 49 16.48 -1.01 -1.93
CA LEU A 49 16.24 -1.81 -3.13
C LEU A 49 14.77 -2.21 -3.28
N GLU A 50 14.15 -2.65 -2.20
CA GLU A 50 12.73 -3.03 -2.20
C GLU A 50 11.84 -1.82 -2.48
N VAL A 51 12.17 -0.66 -1.90
CA VAL A 51 11.49 0.61 -2.21
C VAL A 51 11.61 0.93 -3.69
N HIS A 52 12.82 0.80 -4.26
CA HIS A 52 13.07 1.06 -5.67
C HIS A 52 12.23 0.14 -6.58
N GLU A 53 12.20 -1.16 -6.30
CA GLU A 53 11.39 -2.13 -7.07
C GLU A 53 9.90 -1.81 -7.03
N VAL A 54 9.38 -1.41 -5.87
CA VAL A 54 7.96 -1.02 -5.72
C VAL A 54 7.67 0.25 -6.51
N MET A 55 8.56 1.25 -6.46
CA MET A 55 8.42 2.47 -7.24
C MET A 55 8.48 2.20 -8.74
N GLU A 56 9.42 1.38 -9.20
CA GLU A 56 9.55 1.01 -10.61
C GLU A 56 8.30 0.27 -11.10
N ARG A 57 7.75 -0.64 -10.29
CA ARG A 57 6.50 -1.35 -10.60
C ARG A 57 5.33 -0.37 -10.72
N HIS A 58 5.15 0.55 -9.78
CA HIS A 58 4.10 1.56 -9.85
C HIS A 58 4.25 2.45 -11.09
N PHE A 59 5.48 2.86 -11.41
CA PHE A 59 5.75 3.65 -12.60
C PHE A 59 5.37 2.90 -13.88
N LYS A 60 5.77 1.63 -14.01
CA LYS A 60 5.40 0.77 -15.15
C LYS A 60 3.88 0.62 -15.29
N ILE A 61 3.16 0.44 -14.19
CA ILE A 61 1.69 0.36 -14.20
C ILE A 61 1.07 1.66 -14.72
N LEU A 62 1.54 2.81 -14.24
CA LEU A 62 1.05 4.11 -14.71
C LEU A 62 1.32 4.30 -16.20
N GLN A 63 2.56 4.03 -16.66
CA GLN A 63 2.91 4.12 -18.09
C GLN A 63 2.02 3.23 -18.96
N PHE A 64 1.74 2.00 -18.51
CA PHE A 64 0.84 1.09 -19.21
C PHE A 64 -0.60 1.62 -19.28
N GLN A 65 -1.14 2.14 -18.17
CA GLN A 65 -2.48 2.72 -18.15
C GLN A 65 -2.60 3.93 -19.08
N PHE A 66 -1.62 4.82 -19.08
CA PHE A 66 -1.60 5.97 -19.99
C PHE A 66 -1.54 5.54 -21.45
N THR A 67 -0.66 4.58 -21.77
CA THR A 67 -0.53 4.05 -23.14
C THR A 67 -1.84 3.40 -23.60
N PHE A 68 -2.44 2.55 -22.78
CA PHE A 68 -3.70 1.89 -23.09
C PHE A 68 -4.84 2.90 -23.29
N PHE A 69 -4.93 3.94 -22.44
CA PHE A 69 -5.97 4.96 -22.55
C PHE A 69 -5.81 5.81 -23.82
N VAL A 70 -4.59 6.23 -24.16
CA VAL A 70 -4.30 7.04 -25.36
C VAL A 70 -4.57 6.24 -26.63
N VAL A 71 -4.09 4.99 -26.73
CA VAL A 71 -4.32 4.15 -27.92
C VAL A 71 -5.81 3.89 -28.13
N ARG A 72 -6.57 3.64 -27.05
CA ARG A 72 -8.02 3.46 -27.14
C ARG A 72 -8.75 4.77 -27.49
N SER A 73 -8.26 5.92 -27.04
CA SER A 73 -8.87 7.22 -27.40
C SER A 73 -8.62 7.62 -28.86
N VAL A 74 -7.52 7.18 -29.48
CA VAL A 74 -7.13 7.56 -30.86
C VAL A 74 -7.66 6.57 -31.91
N LEU A 75 -7.78 5.27 -31.58
CA LEU A 75 -8.27 4.26 -32.54
C LEU A 75 -9.80 4.14 -32.59
N PHE A 76 -10.52 4.74 -31.64
CA PHE A 76 -11.98 4.72 -31.55
C PHE A 76 -12.61 6.13 -31.62
N SER A 77 -11.88 7.12 -32.13
CA SER A 77 -12.38 8.43 -32.55
C SER A 77 -12.55 8.47 -34.07
#